data_AF-A0A957V6Y8-F1
#
_entry.id   AF-A0A957V6Y8-F1
#
_cell.length_a   1.000
_cell.length_b   1.000
_cell.length_c   1.000
_cell.angle_alpha   90.00
_cell.angle_beta   90.00
_cell.angle_gamma   90.00
#
_symmetry.space_group_name_H-M   'P 1'
#
loop_
_entity.id
_entity.type
_entity.pdbx_description
1 polymer ?
#
loop_
_entity_poly.entity_id
_entity_poly.type
_entity_poly.pdbx_seq_one_letter_code
_entity_poly.pdbx_strand_id
1 'polypeptide(L)' 'LLKPNQCPAFGQQCTPRTPLGATMVSSEGACAAYYQYGRFVQAEEIGVQ' A
#
# COMPACT_ATOMS: atom_id res chain seq x y z
N LEU A 1 5.44 -10.46 7.99
CA LEU A 1 4.27 -9.72 7.46
C LEU A 1 4.76 -8.84 6.32
N LEU A 2 4.19 -8.91 5.12
CA LEU A 2 4.61 -8.11 3.96
C LEU A 2 3.89 -6.76 3.98
N LYS A 3 4.63 -5.63 4.04
CA LYS A 3 4.03 -4.30 3.95
C LYS A 3 3.63 -4.00 2.48
N PRO A 4 2.59 -3.18 2.21
CA PRO A 4 2.18 -2.87 0.85
C PRO A 4 3.30 -2.28 -0.02
N ASN A 5 4.19 -1.46 0.53
CA ASN A 5 5.37 -0.92 -0.17
C ASN A 5 6.46 -1.96 -0.50
N GLN A 6 6.37 -3.17 0.06
CA GLN A 6 7.24 -4.30 -0.26
C GLN A 6 6.62 -5.24 -1.30
N CYS A 7 5.37 -5.00 -1.71
CA CYS A 7 4.71 -5.76 -2.77
C CYS A 7 5.10 -5.19 -4.15
N PRO A 8 5.66 -6.00 -5.07
CA PRO A 8 6.13 -5.50 -6.36
C PRO A 8 5.01 -4.98 -7.28
N ALA A 9 3.77 -5.43 -7.05
CA ALA A 9 2.62 -4.97 -7.83
C ALA A 9 2.01 -3.68 -7.28
N PHE A 10 2.28 -3.32 -6.01
CA PHE A 10 1.65 -2.19 -5.33
C PHE A 10 2.02 -0.86 -5.97
N GLY A 11 1.02 -0.02 -6.27
CA GLY A 11 1.23 1.31 -6.85
C GLY A 11 1.57 1.31 -8.34
N GLN A 12 1.82 0.13 -8.94
CA GLN A 12 2.08 -0.02 -10.37
C GLN A 12 0.93 -0.73 -11.09
N GLN A 13 0.83 -2.05 -10.90
CA GLN A 13 -0.25 -2.85 -11.51
C GLN A 13 -1.48 -2.92 -10.60
N CYS A 14 -1.25 -2.98 -9.28
CA CYS A 14 -2.28 -2.93 -8.26
C CYS A 14 -2.49 -1.47 -7.84
N THR A 15 -3.62 -0.91 -8.27
CA THR A 15 -4.06 0.45 -7.93
C THR A 15 -5.55 0.44 -7.56
N PRO A 16 -6.12 1.52 -6.98
CA PRO A 16 -7.56 1.57 -6.76
C PRO A 16 -8.40 1.43 -8.04
N ARG A 17 -7.86 1.82 -9.20
CA ARG A 17 -8.52 1.67 -10.51
C ARG A 17 -8.37 0.24 -11.08
N THR A 18 -7.28 -0.44 -10.74
CA THR A 18 -6.94 -1.80 -11.20
C THR A 18 -6.58 -2.67 -10.00
N PRO A 19 -7.54 -3.03 -9.13
CA PRO A 19 -7.24 -3.78 -7.92
C PRO A 19 -6.93 -5.24 -8.26
N LEU A 20 -5.83 -5.76 -7.72
CA LEU A 20 -5.44 -7.17 -7.91
C LEU A 20 -5.88 -8.08 -6.75
N GLY A 21 -6.44 -7.52 -5.67
CA GLY A 21 -6.88 -8.29 -4.51
C GLY A 21 -7.70 -7.49 -3.50
N ALA A 22 -8.31 -8.20 -2.56
CA ALA A 22 -9.25 -7.63 -1.58
C ALA A 22 -8.63 -6.51 -0.72
N THR A 23 -7.32 -6.58 -0.46
CA THR A 23 -6.57 -5.56 0.30
C THR A 23 -6.48 -4.21 -0.41
N MET A 24 -6.74 -4.16 -1.73
CA MET A 24 -6.83 -2.93 -2.52
C MET A 24 -8.29 -2.53 -2.86
N VAL A 25 -9.20 -3.51 -2.96
CA VAL A 25 -10.63 -3.25 -3.24
C VAL A 25 -11.34 -2.60 -2.05
N SER A 26 -11.06 -3.09 -0.83
CA SER A 26 -11.70 -2.56 0.38
C SER A 26 -11.05 -1.24 0.79
N SER A 27 -11.87 -0.24 1.14
CA SER A 27 -11.41 1.03 1.72
C SER A 27 -10.67 0.85 3.05
N GLU A 28 -10.99 -0.22 3.79
CA GLU A 28 -10.30 -0.62 5.03
C GLU A 28 -9.10 -1.56 4.76
N GLY A 29 -8.87 -1.91 3.50
CA GLY A 29 -7.77 -2.80 3.11
C GLY A 29 -6.41 -2.13 3.27
N ALA A 30 -5.42 -2.91 3.72
CA ALA A 30 -4.08 -2.40 3.98
C ALA A 30 -3.44 -1.70 2.77
N CYS A 31 -3.65 -2.21 1.55
CA CYS A 31 -3.12 -1.59 0.34
C CYS A 31 -3.88 -0.31 -0.01
N ALA A 32 -5.21 -0.30 0.09
CA ALA A 32 -6.00 0.92 -0.15
C ALA A 32 -5.62 2.03 0.85
N ALA A 33 -5.48 1.69 2.13
CA ALA A 33 -5.04 2.62 3.16
C ALA A 33 -3.62 3.13 2.90
N TYR A 34 -2.67 2.25 2.56
CA TYR A 34 -1.31 2.66 2.18
C TYR A 34 -1.29 3.55 0.94
N TYR A 35 -2.15 3.31 -0.05
CA TYR A 35 -2.21 4.12 -1.28
C TYR A 35 -2.78 5.52 -1.01
N GLN A 36 -3.78 5.63 -0.13
CA GLN A 36 -4.44 6.89 0.21
C GLN A 36 -3.63 7.72 1.23
N TYR A 37 -3.10 7.07 2.26
CA TYR A 37 -2.49 7.74 3.41
C TYR A 37 -0.97 7.57 3.50
N GLY A 38 -0.36 6.71 2.67
CA GLY A 38 1.09 6.46 2.69
C GLY A 38 1.97 7.70 2.45
N ARG A 39 1.41 8.78 1.88
CA ARG A 39 2.08 10.09 1.77
C ARG A 39 2.25 10.82 3.11
N PHE A 40 1.44 10.46 4.11
CA PHE A 40 1.46 11.05 5.46
C PHE A 40 2.14 10.16 6.49
N VAL A 41 2.47 8.91 6.13
CA VAL A 41 3.31 8.05 6.96
C VAL A 41 4.73 8.58 6.81
N GLN A 42 5.10 9.52 7.69
CA GLN A 42 6.45 10.08 7.76
C GLN A 42 7.48 8.94 7.87
N ALA A 43 8.68 9.20 7.34
CA ALA A 43 9.78 8.27 7.13
C ALA A 43 10.34 7.54 8.39
N GLU A 44 9.67 7.61 9.53
CA GLU A 44 10.08 7.01 10.81
C GLU A 44 9.87 5.47 10.86
N GLU A 45 9.02 4.89 10.00
CA GLU A 45 8.77 3.43 9.96
C GLU A 45 9.55 2.68 8.87
N ILE A 46 10.37 3.38 8.09
CA ILE A 46 11.32 2.79 7.15
C ILE A 46 12.68 2.85 7.83
N GLY A 47 13.04 1.79 8.55
CA GLY A 47 14.34 1.66 9.19
C GLY A 47 15.48 1.90 8.20
N VAL A 48 15.96 3.14 8.16
CA VAL A 48 17.29 3.47 7.67
C VAL A 48 18.26 2.91 8.69
N GLN A 49 18.81 1.76 8.37
CA GLN A 49 20.22 1.45 8.63
C GLN A 49 20.85 1.15 7.28
#